data_AF-A0A5D0H1W5-F1
#
_entry.id   AF-A0A5D0H1W5-F1
#
_cell.length_a   1.000
_cell.length_b   1.000
_cell.length_c   1.000
_cell.angle_alpha   90.00
_cell.angle_beta   90.00
_cell.angle_gamma   90.00
#
_symmetry.space_group_name_H-M   'P 1'
#
loop_
_entity.id
_entity.type
_entity.pdbx_description
1 polymer ?
#
loop_
_entity_poly.entity_id
_entity_poly.type
_entity_poly.pdbx_seq_one_letter_code
_entity_poly.pdbx_strand_id
1 'polypeptide(L)'
;DNVFHNRMRYRLGSKIKLNNTFFIRLNNEFIWTIQTEKNDAFTENRAYGALGINVFKSANIQVGYLNRKIKGLDLHRLQLGFFYKLDLRKKNI
;
A
#
# COMPACT_ATOMS: atom_id res chain seq x y z
N ASP A 1 -20.20 -25.54 -14.44
CA ASP A 1 -18.97 -24.85 -14.90
C ASP A 1 -18.18 -24.29 -13.73
N ASN A 2 -16.99 -24.83 -13.48
CA ASN A 2 -16.14 -24.45 -12.36
C ASN A 2 -15.07 -23.47 -12.85
N VAL A 3 -15.42 -22.19 -12.98
CA VAL A 3 -14.51 -21.16 -13.48
C VAL A 3 -13.46 -20.86 -12.41
N PHE A 4 -12.21 -21.22 -12.67
CA PHE A 4 -11.09 -20.95 -11.78
C PHE A 4 -10.77 -19.44 -11.81
N HIS A 5 -10.87 -18.78 -10.65
CA HIS A 5 -10.60 -17.36 -10.50
C HIS A 5 -9.22 -17.16 -9.87
N ASN A 6 -8.19 -16.92 -10.70
CA ASN A 6 -6.85 -16.64 -10.21
C ASN A 6 -6.58 -15.14 -10.23
N ARG A 7 -5.95 -14.63 -9.16
CA ARG A 7 -5.56 -13.22 -9.08
C ARG A 7 -4.11 -13.08 -8.68
N MET A 8 -3.32 -12.56 -9.60
CA MET A 8 -1.94 -12.16 -9.34
C MET A 8 -1.90 -10.72 -8.86
N ARG A 9 -1.13 -10.46 -7.80
CA ARG A 9 -0.89 -9.11 -7.30
C ARG A 9 0.60 -8.88 -7.26
N TYR A 10 1.04 -7.81 -7.91
CA TYR A 10 2.41 -7.32 -7.85
C TYR A 10 2.45 -5.98 -7.16
N ARG A 11 3.30 -5.84 -6.14
CA ARG A 11 3.48 -4.61 -5.38
C ARG A 11 4.92 -4.15 -5.49
N LEU A 12 5.11 -2.97 -6.05
CA LEU A 12 6.35 -2.22 -5.97
C LEU A 12 6.20 -1.13 -4.93
N GLY A 13 7.16 -1.00 -4.03
CA GLY A 13 7.12 -0.02 -2.97
C GLY A 13 8.49 0.52 -2.65
N SER A 14 8.59 1.84 -2.54
CA SER A 14 9.80 2.57 -2.20
C SER A 14 9.53 3.45 -0.98
N LYS A 15 10.46 3.42 -0.02
CA LYS A 15 10.47 4.35 1.12
C LYS A 15 11.70 5.24 1.01
N ILE A 16 11.48 6.51 0.73
CA ILE A 16 12.54 7.50 0.57
C ILE A 16 12.57 8.32 1.85
N LYS A 17 13.69 8.28 2.57
CA LYS A 17 13.89 9.14 3.74
C LYS A 17 14.39 10.49 3.25
N LEU A 18 13.69 11.57 3.59
CA LEU A 18 14.15 12.93 3.27
C LEU A 18 15.06 13.44 4.37
N ASN A 19 14.67 13.20 5.63
CA ASN A 19 15.41 13.56 6.83
C ASN A 19 15.15 12.52 7.94
N ASN A 20 15.72 12.71 9.13
CA ASN A 20 15.42 11.88 10.29
C ASN A 20 13.93 11.92 10.67
N THR A 21 13.26 13.05 10.44
CA THR A 21 11.85 13.26 10.78
C THR A 21 10.90 12.91 9.64
N PHE A 22 11.24 13.22 8.38
CA PHE A 22 10.31 13.08 7.24
C PHE A 22 10.70 11.95 6.29
N PHE A 23 9.71 11.22 5.81
CA PHE A 23 9.87 10.22 4.75
C PHE A 23 8.71 10.24 3.77
N ILE A 24 8.99 9.90 2.52
CA ILE A 24 7.99 9.62 1.49
C ILE A 24 7.86 8.10 1.35
N ARG A 25 6.64 7.63 1.16
CA ARG A 25 6.33 6.24 0.81
C ARG A 25 5.52 6.24 -0.48
N LEU A 26 6.09 5.64 -1.52
CA LEU A 26 5.41 5.42 -2.79
C LEU A 26 5.20 3.93 -2.95
N ASN A 27 3.98 3.50 -3.23
CA ASN A 27 3.70 2.12 -3.60
C ASN A 27 2.84 2.10 -4.86
N ASN A 28 3.15 1.19 -5.77
CA ASN A 28 2.33 0.91 -6.92
C ASN A 28 1.98 -0.58 -6.91
N GLU A 29 0.68 -0.88 -6.95
CA GLU A 29 0.14 -2.23 -6.92
C GLU A 29 -0.65 -2.51 -8.18
N PHE A 30 -0.14 -3.43 -8.98
CA PHE A 30 -0.81 -3.94 -10.16
C PHE A 30 -1.50 -5.25 -9.81
N ILE A 31 -2.78 -5.36 -10.18
CA ILE A 31 -3.59 -6.54 -9.90
C ILE A 31 -4.12 -7.08 -11.23
N TRP A 32 -3.77 -8.33 -11.52
CA TRP A 32 -4.19 -9.04 -12.72
C TRP A 32 -5.09 -10.20 -12.32
N THR A 33 -6.29 -10.22 -12.90
CA THR A 33 -7.23 -11.34 -12.72
C THR A 33 -7.14 -12.21 -13.98
N ILE A 34 -6.77 -13.47 -13.79
CA ILE A 34 -6.71 -14.48 -14.84
C ILE A 34 -7.99 -15.31 -14.70
N GLN A 35 -8.91 -15.16 -15.65
CA GLN A 35 -10.12 -15.98 -15.77
C GLN A 35 -10.07 -16.73 -17.10
N THR A 36 -10.33 -18.04 -17.07
CA THR A 36 -10.16 -18.95 -18.21
C THR A 36 -11.08 -18.64 -19.41
N GLU A 37 -12.19 -17.92 -19.23
CA GLU A 37 -13.15 -17.62 -20.32
C GLU A 37 -13.06 -16.19 -20.89
N LYS A 38 -12.60 -15.21 -20.11
CA LYS A 38 -12.35 -13.82 -20.56
C LYS A 38 -11.12 -13.27 -19.85
N ASN A 39 -10.07 -13.03 -20.61
CA ASN A 39 -8.89 -12.31 -20.12
C ASN A 39 -9.21 -10.83 -19.94
N ASP A 40 -9.76 -10.45 -18.79
CA ASP A 40 -9.73 -9.06 -18.31
C ASP A 40 -8.30 -8.74 -17.81
N ALA A 41 -7.34 -8.77 -18.73
CA ALA A 41 -5.98 -8.32 -18.48
C ALA A 41 -6.05 -6.84 -18.03
N PHE A 42 -5.47 -6.53 -16.86
CA PHE A 42 -5.47 -5.20 -16.22
C PHE A 42 -6.80 -4.73 -15.61
N THR A 43 -7.38 -5.57 -14.74
CA THR A 43 -8.63 -5.25 -14.04
C THR A 43 -8.50 -4.07 -13.06
N GLU A 44 -7.37 -3.96 -12.34
CA GLU A 44 -7.17 -2.95 -11.31
C GLU A 44 -5.72 -2.47 -11.16
N ASN A 45 -5.55 -1.17 -10.89
CA ASN A 45 -4.28 -0.57 -10.49
C ASN A 45 -4.47 0.26 -9.22
N ARG A 46 -3.49 0.24 -8.32
CA ARG A 46 -3.51 0.97 -7.07
C ARG A 46 -2.20 1.70 -6.85
N ALA A 47 -2.20 3.00 -7.10
CA ALA A 47 -1.09 3.89 -6.83
C ALA A 47 -1.30 4.57 -5.47
N TYR A 48 -0.30 4.48 -4.61
CA TYR A 48 -0.29 5.06 -3.27
C TYR A 48 0.93 5.95 -3.10
N GLY A 49 0.71 7.18 -2.68
CA GLY A 49 1.78 8.08 -2.25
C GLY A 49 1.47 8.63 -0.88
N ALA A 50 2.44 8.60 0.03
CA ALA A 50 2.27 9.12 1.37
C ALA A 50 3.48 9.90 1.85
N LEU A 51 3.19 10.94 2.63
CA LEU A 51 4.14 11.69 3.42
C LEU A 51 4.04 11.21 4.86
N GLY A 52 5.16 10.78 5.41
CA GLY A 52 5.28 10.28 6.76
C GLY A 52 6.18 11.14 7.62
N ILE A 53 5.83 11.22 8.89
CA ILE A 53 6.54 11.93 9.95
C ILE A 53 6.86 10.93 11.05
N ASN A 54 8.14 10.77 11.38
CA ASN A 54 8.60 10.05 12.55
C ASN A 54 8.45 10.97 13.77
N VAL A 55 7.43 10.74 14.59
CA VAL A 55 7.20 11.52 15.82
C VAL A 55 8.14 11.04 16.93
N PHE A 56 8.36 9.72 17.01
CA PHE A 56 9.29 9.09 17.96
C PHE A 56 10.11 8.03 17.24
N LYS A 57 11.20 7.54 17.87
CA LYS A 57 11.96 6.38 17.34
C LYS A 57 11.07 5.14 17.13
N SER A 58 9.98 5.02 17.91
CA SER A 58 9.00 3.94 17.83
C SER A 58 7.70 4.32 17.14
N ALA A 59 7.46 5.61 16.81
CA ALA A 59 6.18 6.07 16.29
C ALA A 59 6.32 6.86 14.99
N ASN A 60 5.47 6.55 14.02
CA ASN A 60 5.35 7.37 12.81
C ASN A 60 3.89 7.58 12.42
N ILE A 61 3.60 8.78 11.95
CA ILE A 61 2.33 9.15 11.33
C ILE A 61 2.56 9.18 9.82
N GLN A 62 1.61 8.71 9.04
CA GLN A 62 1.62 8.77 7.59
C GLN A 62 0.30 9.32 7.09
N VAL A 63 0.37 10.35 6.26
CA VAL A 63 -0.77 10.87 5.52
C VAL A 63 -0.53 10.61 4.04
N GLY A 64 -1.45 9.90 3.41
CA GLY A 64 -1.27 9.43 2.05
C GLY A 64 -2.52 9.53 1.22
N TYR A 65 -2.30 9.50 -0.09
CA TYR A 65 -3.31 9.46 -1.11
C TYR A 65 -3.21 8.13 -1.85
N LEU A 66 -4.32 7.42 -1.92
CA LEU A 66 -4.49 6.19 -2.66
C LEU A 66 -5.40 6.48 -3.84
N ASN A 67 -4.84 6.42 -5.05
CA ASN A 67 -5.62 6.28 -6.27
C ASN A 67 -5.80 4.78 -6.55
N ARG A 68 -7.05 4.33 -6.65
CA ARG A 68 -7.39 2.98 -7.10
C ARG A 68 -8.25 3.07 -8.35
N LYS A 69 -7.75 2.51 -9.45
CA LYS A 69 -8.48 2.40 -10.71
C LYS A 69 -9.03 0.99 -10.87
N ILE A 70 -10.34 0.83 -11.07
CA ILE A 70 -11.03 -0.45 -11.24
C ILE A 70 -11.96 -0.34 -12.46
N LYS A 71 -11.71 -1.09 -13.53
CA LYS A 71 -12.60 -1.17 -14.71
C LYS A 71 -13.22 0.18 -15.16
N GLY A 72 -12.42 1.25 -15.21
CA GLY A 72 -12.85 2.60 -15.63
C GLY A 72 -13.29 3.55 -14.51
N LEU A 73 -13.54 3.06 -13.29
CA LEU A 73 -13.77 3.89 -12.10
C LEU A 73 -12.43 4.31 -11.48
N ASP A 74 -12.28 5.61 -11.21
CA ASP A 74 -11.18 6.17 -10.44
C ASP A 74 -11.65 6.49 -9.01
N LEU A 75 -11.04 5.82 -8.03
CA LEU A 75 -11.34 5.97 -6.62
C LEU A 75 -10.17 6.65 -5.93
N HIS A 76 -10.41 7.88 -5.50
CA HIS A 76 -9.47 8.69 -4.76
C HIS A 76 -9.74 8.56 -3.26
N ARG A 77 -8.76 8.11 -2.48
CA ARG A 77 -8.89 7.95 -1.03
C ARG A 77 -7.74 8.61 -0.30
N LEU A 78 -8.06 9.47 0.64
CA LEU A 78 -7.09 9.95 1.62
C LEU A 78 -6.98 8.93 2.76
N GLN A 79 -5.77 8.63 3.18
CA GLN A 79 -5.44 7.73 4.27
C GLN A 79 -4.61 8.44 5.31
N LEU A 80 -4.98 8.26 6.57
CA LEU A 80 -4.21 8.69 7.71
C LEU A 80 -3.90 7.46 8.55
N GLY A 81 -2.61 7.19 8.77
CA GLY A 81 -2.12 6.02 9.47
C GLY A 81 -1.20 6.41 10.62
N PHE A 82 -1.47 5.88 11.81
CA PHE A 82 -0.58 5.95 12.95
C PHE A 82 0.06 4.57 13.16
N PHE A 83 1.39 4.52 13.20
CA PHE A 83 2.16 3.29 13.37
C PHE A 83 3.02 3.42 14.61
N TYR A 84 2.81 2.54 15.58
CA TYR A 84 3.59 2.46 16.80
C TYR A 84 4.23 1.09 16.94
N LYS A 85 5.55 1.06 17.10
CA LYS A 85 6.34 -0.15 17.33
C LYS A 85 6.38 -0.41 18.83
N LEU A 86 5.51 -1.29 19.30
CA LEU A 86 5.54 -1.84 20.66
C LEU A 86 6.62 -2.90 20.74
N ASP A 87 7.68 -2.63 21.51
CA ASP A 87 8.64 -3.64 21.90
C ASP A 87 8.27 -4.13 23.31
N LEU A 88 7.61 -5.28 23.38
CA LEU A 88 7.09 -5.88 24.63
C LEU A 88 8.08 -6.85 25.27
N ARG A 89 9.32 -6.91 24.79
CA ARG A 89 10.34 -7.79 25.37
C ARG A 89 10.56 -7.39 26.83
N LYS A 90 10.39 -8.35 27.75
CA LYS A 90 10.76 -8.17 29.16
C LYS A 90 12.21 -7.72 29.19
N LYS A 91 12.47 -6.58 29.83
CA LYS A 91 13.82 -6.18 30.21
C LYS A 91 14.27 -7.20 31.25
N ASN A 92 15.04 -8.20 30.84
CA ASN A 92 15.77 -9.01 31.81
C ASN A 92 16.71 -8.04 32.53
N ILE A 93 16.43 -7.86 33.83
CA ILE A 93 17.26 -7.15 34.79
C ILE A 93 18.19 -8.18 35.39
#